data_AF-A0A7W3IV54-F1
#
_entry.id   AF-A0A7W3IV54-F1
#
_cell.length_a   1.000
_cell.length_b   1.000
_cell.length_c   1.000
_cell.angle_alpha   90.00
_cell.angle_beta   90.00
_cell.angle_gamma   90.00
#
_symmetry.space_group_name_H-M   'P 1'
#
loop_
_entity.id
_entity.type
_entity.pdbx_description
1 polymer ?
#
loop_
_entity_poly.entity_id
_entity_poly.type
_entity_poly.pdbx_seq_one_letter_code
_entity_poly.pdbx_strand_id
1 'polypeptide(L)'
;MRVPEGSSEPVVESWAEVDVAELLGHLGLEPGGPGTRVLAVDGRSGAGKSTTAARLARLVPGSAVVATDDIAWNLAMFDWTRELITHVVEPVRAGQSVAYRPPGWVAHDRPGAVRVEPARSLLIIEGVGSAQRAMSAVLDAAVWVQSDREAARAAGLARDVASGVNGDPDGAAAFWDQWEAEELPFLERERPWERAGAILAGVPLGSPDRLLWRPAARPGLAPPPPPGLDPRTFVVGDAVFVVTRVPGSSGGYQADWTNHPDGYGFGWSGPGPLDDEAITAQLRDFLDQVDPETGFLRD
;
A
#
# COMPACT_ATOMS: atom_id res chain seq x y z
N MET A 1 7.86 -21.65 -6.51
CA MET A 1 7.43 -20.39 -5.89
C MET A 1 7.40 -20.60 -4.40
N ARG A 2 8.36 -20.04 -3.65
CA ARG A 2 8.36 -20.04 -2.18
C ARG A 2 7.80 -18.71 -1.67
N VAL A 3 6.75 -18.79 -0.86
CA VAL A 3 6.21 -17.68 -0.07
C VAL A 3 6.75 -17.77 1.38
N PRO A 4 6.67 -16.71 2.20
CA PRO A 4 7.07 -16.78 3.61
C PRO A 4 6.28 -17.85 4.36
N GLU A 5 6.92 -18.49 5.34
CA GLU A 5 6.25 -19.44 6.21
C GLU A 5 5.11 -18.75 6.98
N GLY A 6 3.93 -19.38 7.02
CA GLY A 6 2.74 -18.81 7.67
C GLY A 6 2.02 -17.71 6.88
N SER A 7 2.50 -17.34 5.70
CA SER A 7 1.84 -16.34 4.84
C SER A 7 0.53 -16.86 4.25
N SER A 8 -0.49 -16.00 4.20
CA SER A 8 -1.73 -16.24 3.44
C SER A 8 -1.67 -15.75 1.99
N GLU A 9 -0.49 -15.34 1.52
CA GLU A 9 -0.22 -15.01 0.12
C GLU A 9 -0.52 -16.23 -0.79
N PRO A 10 -1.30 -16.07 -1.87
CA PRO A 10 -1.63 -17.16 -2.77
C PRO A 10 -0.38 -17.67 -3.49
N VAL A 11 -0.17 -18.99 -3.51
CA VAL A 11 0.93 -19.61 -4.24
C VAL A 11 0.55 -19.81 -5.71
N VAL A 12 1.20 -19.10 -6.62
CA VAL A 12 1.03 -19.31 -8.07
C VAL A 12 1.99 -20.39 -8.56
N GLU A 13 1.43 -21.52 -9.00
CA GLU A 13 2.21 -22.68 -9.46
C GLU A 13 2.47 -22.69 -10.97
N SER A 14 1.68 -21.95 -11.75
CA SER A 14 1.89 -21.80 -13.18
C SER A 14 1.40 -20.45 -13.67
N TRP A 15 1.92 -20.01 -14.81
CA TRP A 15 1.70 -18.68 -15.37
C TRP A 15 1.11 -18.78 -16.77
N ALA A 16 0.24 -17.82 -17.12
CA ALA A 16 -0.18 -17.58 -18.50
C ALA A 16 0.53 -16.33 -19.02
N GLU A 17 0.70 -16.20 -20.34
CA GLU A 17 1.09 -14.92 -20.94
C GLU A 17 -0.15 -14.04 -21.16
N VAL A 18 0.03 -12.73 -21.02
CA VAL A 18 -0.98 -11.70 -21.32
C VAL A 18 -0.32 -10.51 -21.96
N ASP A 19 -0.96 -9.90 -22.95
CA ASP A 19 -0.54 -8.57 -23.40
C ASP A 19 -1.11 -7.47 -22.50
N VAL A 20 -0.52 -6.28 -22.54
CA VAL A 20 -0.91 -5.21 -21.61
C VAL A 20 -2.34 -4.72 -21.87
N ALA A 21 -2.84 -4.76 -23.10
CA ALA A 21 -4.20 -4.31 -23.40
C ALA A 21 -5.23 -5.28 -22.80
N GLU A 22 -5.00 -6.59 -22.91
CA GLU A 22 -5.83 -7.63 -22.30
C GLU A 22 -5.79 -7.54 -20.77
N LEU A 23 -4.61 -7.33 -20.17
CA LEU A 23 -4.49 -7.10 -18.73
C LEU A 23 -5.31 -5.88 -18.28
N LEU A 24 -5.18 -4.75 -18.97
CA LEU A 24 -5.93 -3.53 -18.61
C LEU A 24 -7.44 -3.72 -18.78
N GLY A 25 -7.89 -4.42 -19.83
CA GLY A 25 -9.31 -4.75 -20.00
C GLY A 25 -9.83 -5.63 -18.86
N HIS A 26 -9.06 -6.62 -18.43
CA HIS A 26 -9.40 -7.44 -17.25
C HIS A 26 -9.49 -6.62 -15.95
N LEU A 27 -8.67 -5.57 -15.83
CA LEU A 27 -8.67 -4.66 -14.68
C LEU A 27 -9.71 -3.52 -14.79
N GLY A 28 -10.46 -3.41 -15.89
CA GLY A 28 -11.39 -2.29 -16.14
C GLY A 28 -10.69 -0.94 -16.36
N LEU A 29 -9.46 -0.97 -16.87
CA LEU A 29 -8.59 0.17 -17.12
C LEU A 29 -8.41 0.46 -18.60
N GLU A 30 -9.43 0.20 -19.44
CA GLU A 30 -9.29 0.42 -20.88
C GLU A 30 -8.90 1.87 -21.20
N PRO A 31 -7.93 2.08 -22.11
CA PRO A 31 -7.55 3.42 -22.55
C PRO A 31 -8.72 4.20 -23.17
N GLY A 32 -8.73 5.52 -22.97
CA GLY A 32 -9.66 6.44 -23.65
C GLY A 32 -10.89 6.86 -22.85
N GLY A 33 -11.06 6.37 -21.62
CA GLY A 33 -12.03 6.93 -20.68
C GLY A 33 -11.64 8.32 -20.17
N PRO A 34 -12.59 9.13 -19.67
CA PRO A 34 -12.26 10.43 -19.09
C PRO A 34 -11.49 10.28 -17.77
N GLY A 35 -10.52 11.19 -17.57
CA GLY A 35 -9.74 11.31 -16.33
C GLY A 35 -8.60 10.30 -16.17
N THR A 36 -7.69 10.58 -15.24
CA THR A 36 -6.57 9.69 -14.91
C THR A 36 -7.07 8.46 -14.17
N ARG A 37 -6.67 7.26 -14.61
CA ARG A 37 -6.86 6.02 -13.84
C ARG A 37 -5.70 5.79 -12.86
N VAL A 38 -5.94 5.12 -11.73
CA VAL A 38 -4.93 4.84 -10.71
C VAL A 38 -4.78 3.33 -10.51
N LEU A 39 -3.58 2.82 -10.78
CA LEU A 39 -3.22 1.41 -10.65
C LEU A 39 -2.15 1.24 -9.57
N ALA A 40 -2.42 0.43 -8.55
CA ALA A 40 -1.38 -0.02 -7.63
C ALA A 40 -0.61 -1.23 -8.20
N VAL A 41 0.71 -1.19 -8.10
CA VAL A 41 1.63 -2.31 -8.40
C VAL A 41 2.33 -2.67 -7.08
N ASP A 42 1.68 -3.54 -6.32
CA ASP A 42 2.12 -3.99 -5.00
C ASP A 42 2.86 -5.33 -5.11
N GLY A 43 3.56 -5.75 -4.05
CA GLY A 43 4.44 -6.91 -4.03
C GLY A 43 5.48 -6.78 -2.93
N ARG A 44 6.09 -7.89 -2.55
CA ARG A 44 7.18 -7.92 -1.56
C ARG A 44 8.43 -7.19 -2.02
N SER A 45 9.30 -6.80 -1.09
CA SER A 45 10.64 -6.30 -1.41
C SER A 45 11.39 -7.25 -2.33
N GLY A 46 12.05 -6.67 -3.35
CA GLY A 46 12.75 -7.43 -4.39
C GLY A 46 11.85 -8.16 -5.40
N ALA A 47 10.52 -8.14 -5.24
CA ALA A 47 9.62 -8.93 -6.09
C ALA A 47 9.53 -8.46 -7.55
N GLY A 48 10.17 -7.36 -7.96
CA GLY A 48 10.16 -6.87 -9.34
C GLY A 48 9.09 -5.81 -9.66
N LYS A 49 8.45 -5.20 -8.64
CA LYS A 49 7.43 -4.15 -8.81
C LYS A 49 7.87 -3.00 -9.71
N SER A 50 9.00 -2.35 -9.41
CA SER A 50 9.50 -1.22 -10.19
C SER A 50 9.78 -1.60 -11.65
N THR A 51 10.28 -2.82 -11.89
CA THR A 51 10.48 -3.37 -13.24
C THR A 51 9.15 -3.54 -13.97
N THR A 52 8.14 -4.10 -13.30
CA THR A 52 6.78 -4.26 -13.82
C THR A 52 6.11 -2.91 -14.10
N ALA A 53 6.22 -1.94 -13.18
CA ALA A 53 5.67 -0.60 -13.32
C ALA A 53 6.30 0.16 -14.49
N ALA A 54 7.63 0.14 -14.61
CA ALA A 54 8.34 0.74 -15.74
C ALA A 54 7.93 0.12 -17.08
N ARG A 55 7.68 -1.19 -17.08
CA ARG A 55 7.24 -1.93 -18.26
C ARG A 55 5.81 -1.58 -18.67
N LEU A 56 4.89 -1.50 -17.72
CA LEU A 56 3.52 -1.02 -17.95
C LEU A 56 3.54 0.41 -18.49
N ALA A 57 4.31 1.31 -17.86
CA ALA A 57 4.41 2.71 -18.31
C ALA A 57 4.96 2.85 -19.73
N ARG A 58 5.91 1.98 -20.13
CA ARG A 58 6.44 1.95 -21.50
C ARG A 58 5.37 1.51 -22.52
N LEU A 59 4.55 0.53 -22.15
CA LEU A 59 3.55 -0.08 -23.04
C LEU A 59 2.21 0.70 -23.06
N VAL A 60 1.98 1.58 -22.09
CA VAL A 60 0.76 2.39 -21.97
C VAL A 60 1.13 3.88 -22.08
N PRO A 61 1.01 4.49 -23.28
CA PRO A 61 1.30 5.91 -23.46
C PRO A 61 0.47 6.81 -22.54
N GLY A 62 1.11 7.88 -22.05
CA GLY A 62 0.47 8.81 -21.12
C GLY A 62 0.46 8.36 -19.66
N SER A 63 1.18 7.27 -19.34
CA SER A 63 1.34 6.82 -17.95
C SER A 63 2.35 7.67 -17.17
N ALA A 64 2.17 7.74 -15.85
CA ALA A 64 3.17 8.20 -14.89
C ALA A 64 3.38 7.13 -13.82
N VAL A 65 4.59 7.05 -13.27
CA VAL A 65 4.94 6.14 -12.16
C VAL A 65 5.35 6.95 -10.96
N VAL A 66 4.82 6.62 -9.79
CA VAL A 66 5.22 7.16 -8.49
C VAL A 66 5.60 6.00 -7.58
N ALA A 67 6.84 6.01 -7.08
CA ALA A 67 7.31 5.05 -6.11
C ALA A 67 6.90 5.48 -4.69
N THR A 68 6.35 4.56 -3.89
CA THR A 68 5.99 4.85 -2.49
C THR A 68 7.21 5.23 -1.68
N ASP A 69 8.38 4.69 -2.01
CA ASP A 69 9.65 4.98 -1.34
C ASP A 69 10.02 6.46 -1.44
N ASP A 70 9.61 7.17 -2.50
CA ASP A 70 9.83 8.61 -2.59
C ASP A 70 8.96 9.37 -1.60
N ILE A 71 7.73 8.92 -1.35
CA ILE A 71 6.83 9.55 -0.36
C ILE A 71 7.25 9.19 1.07
N ALA A 72 7.56 7.92 1.31
CA ALA A 72 7.89 7.37 2.62
C ALA A 72 9.34 7.68 3.07
N TRP A 73 10.14 8.34 2.24
CA TRP A 73 11.56 8.57 2.52
C TRP A 73 11.78 9.36 3.81
N ASN A 74 12.48 8.77 4.79
CA ASN A 74 12.63 9.29 6.17
C ASN A 74 11.29 9.53 6.90
N LEU A 75 10.26 8.76 6.58
CA LEU A 75 9.01 8.64 7.33
C LEU A 75 8.87 7.22 7.89
N ALA A 76 7.78 6.96 8.61
CA ALA A 76 7.41 5.61 9.01
C ALA A 76 7.19 4.71 7.77
N MET A 77 7.62 3.44 7.87
CA MET A 77 7.74 2.53 6.72
C MET A 77 6.46 2.38 5.89
N PHE A 78 5.29 2.40 6.52
CA PHE A 78 4.00 2.15 5.85
C PHE A 78 2.95 3.26 6.07
N ASP A 79 3.24 4.26 6.90
CA ASP A 79 2.33 5.35 7.23
C ASP A 79 2.54 6.57 6.33
N TRP A 80 2.32 6.37 5.03
CA TRP A 80 2.54 7.38 3.99
C TRP A 80 1.30 7.62 3.11
N THR A 81 0.21 6.87 3.33
CA THR A 81 -0.96 6.87 2.41
C THR A 81 -1.65 8.22 2.34
N ARG A 82 -1.83 8.91 3.47
CA ARG A 82 -2.43 10.24 3.51
C ARG A 82 -1.63 11.23 2.67
N GLU A 83 -0.31 11.27 2.86
CA GLU A 83 0.59 12.14 2.11
C GLU A 83 0.51 11.88 0.60
N LEU A 84 0.54 10.59 0.20
CA LEU A 84 0.42 10.22 -1.21
C LEU A 84 -0.96 10.61 -1.78
N ILE A 85 -2.04 10.34 -1.05
CA ILE A 85 -3.41 10.63 -1.50
C ILE A 85 -3.58 12.14 -1.70
N THR A 86 -3.30 12.93 -0.66
CA THR A 86 -3.55 14.38 -0.64
C THR A 86 -2.65 15.11 -1.63
N HIS A 87 -1.38 14.74 -1.73
CA HIS A 87 -0.42 15.54 -2.50
C HIS A 87 -0.11 15.00 -3.90
N VAL A 88 -0.53 13.78 -4.22
CA VAL A 88 -0.31 13.18 -5.54
C VAL A 88 -1.61 12.74 -6.19
N VAL A 89 -2.38 11.86 -5.55
CA VAL A 89 -3.53 11.23 -6.19
C VAL A 89 -4.66 12.22 -6.44
N GLU A 90 -5.04 13.02 -5.44
CA GLU A 90 -6.10 14.02 -5.54
C GLU A 90 -5.82 15.07 -6.63
N PRO A 91 -4.63 15.72 -6.68
CA PRO A 91 -4.29 16.65 -7.76
C PRO A 91 -4.32 15.98 -9.15
N VAL A 92 -3.79 14.76 -9.27
CA VAL A 92 -3.77 14.03 -10.55
C VAL A 92 -5.19 13.70 -11.02
N ARG A 93 -6.09 13.33 -10.11
CA ARG A 93 -7.53 13.11 -10.41
C ARG A 93 -8.22 14.41 -10.81
N ALA A 94 -7.81 15.54 -10.23
CA ALA A 94 -8.26 16.88 -10.62
C ALA A 94 -7.63 17.39 -11.93
N GLY A 95 -6.77 16.61 -12.59
CA GLY A 95 -6.11 16.98 -13.84
C GLY A 95 -4.98 18.01 -13.66
N GLN A 96 -4.52 18.21 -12.43
CA GLN A 96 -3.46 19.16 -12.09
C GLN A 96 -2.08 18.50 -12.23
N SER A 97 -1.05 19.33 -12.38
CA SER A 97 0.34 18.88 -12.24
C SER A 97 0.71 18.73 -10.76
N VAL A 98 1.60 17.78 -10.48
CA VAL A 98 2.18 17.54 -9.16
C VAL A 98 3.64 17.93 -9.17
N ALA A 99 4.06 18.68 -8.15
CA ALA A 99 5.45 18.92 -7.80
C ALA A 99 5.56 18.95 -6.27
N TYR A 100 5.48 17.76 -5.67
CA TYR A 100 5.39 17.60 -4.21
C TYR A 100 6.74 17.26 -3.59
N ARG A 101 7.05 17.89 -2.46
CA ARG A 101 8.25 17.62 -1.65
C ARG A 101 7.81 16.96 -0.33
N PRO A 102 7.98 15.64 -0.18
CA PRO A 102 7.64 14.95 1.07
C PRO A 102 8.39 15.54 2.28
N PRO A 103 7.81 15.49 3.50
CA PRO A 103 8.42 16.08 4.70
C PRO A 103 9.85 15.62 4.93
N GLY A 104 10.14 14.33 4.75
CA GLY A 104 11.50 13.81 4.87
C GLY A 104 12.48 14.47 3.89
N TRP A 105 12.05 14.73 2.64
CA TRP A 105 12.89 15.43 1.66
C TRP A 105 13.21 16.86 2.10
N VAL A 106 12.24 17.54 2.70
CA VAL A 106 12.45 18.89 3.22
C VAL A 106 13.38 18.87 4.43
N ALA A 107 13.15 17.96 5.38
CA ALA A 107 13.94 17.84 6.61
C ALA A 107 15.42 17.54 6.35
N HIS A 108 15.73 16.81 5.26
CA HIS A 108 17.10 16.44 4.90
C HIS A 108 17.62 17.15 3.63
N ASP A 109 16.99 18.26 3.23
CA ASP A 109 17.38 19.07 2.06
C ASP A 109 17.62 18.27 0.77
N ARG A 110 16.80 17.23 0.53
CA ARG A 110 16.83 16.46 -0.71
C ARG A 110 16.34 17.35 -1.85
N PRO A 111 17.14 17.52 -2.93
CA PRO A 111 16.74 18.34 -4.07
C PRO A 111 15.64 17.65 -4.89
N GLY A 112 14.85 18.46 -5.59
CA GLY A 112 13.79 17.96 -6.48
C GLY A 112 12.42 17.85 -5.82
N ALA A 113 11.54 17.08 -6.46
CA ALA A 113 10.16 16.83 -6.03
C ALA A 113 9.65 15.57 -6.73
N VAL A 114 8.66 14.90 -6.14
CA VAL A 114 7.80 13.95 -6.85
C VAL A 114 7.00 14.72 -7.88
N ARG A 115 7.11 14.33 -9.15
CA ARG A 115 6.51 15.05 -10.28
C ARG A 115 5.57 14.18 -11.08
N VAL A 116 4.38 14.70 -11.34
CA VAL A 116 3.43 14.12 -12.29
C VAL A 116 2.91 15.25 -13.17
N GLU A 117 3.16 15.15 -14.47
CA GLU A 117 2.65 16.09 -15.46
C GLU A 117 1.13 15.94 -15.61
N PRO A 118 0.38 16.99 -16.02
CA PRO A 118 -1.08 16.94 -16.07
C PRO A 118 -1.58 16.00 -17.19
N ALA A 119 -2.88 15.69 -17.19
CA ALA A 119 -3.55 14.89 -18.23
C ALA A 119 -2.90 13.52 -18.50
N ARG A 120 -2.57 12.77 -17.45
CA ARG A 120 -2.13 11.37 -17.56
C ARG A 120 -3.33 10.46 -17.84
N SER A 121 -3.13 9.41 -18.63
CA SER A 121 -4.12 8.35 -18.81
C SER A 121 -4.13 7.37 -17.64
N LEU A 122 -2.95 7.09 -17.09
CA LEU A 122 -2.74 6.13 -16.02
C LEU A 122 -1.66 6.65 -15.04
N LEU A 123 -1.97 6.66 -13.75
CA LEU A 123 -1.03 6.83 -12.65
C LEU A 123 -0.76 5.44 -12.06
N ILE A 124 0.48 5.00 -12.12
CA ILE A 124 0.95 3.76 -11.53
C ILE A 124 1.63 4.12 -10.20
N ILE A 125 1.09 3.59 -9.11
CA ILE A 125 1.69 3.70 -7.78
C ILE A 125 2.37 2.36 -7.50
N GLU A 126 3.70 2.37 -7.36
CA GLU A 126 4.46 1.14 -7.17
C GLU A 126 5.19 1.17 -5.82
N GLY A 127 5.17 0.03 -5.13
CA GLY A 127 5.80 -0.08 -3.82
C GLY A 127 5.08 -1.04 -2.89
N VAL A 128 5.77 -1.44 -1.82
CA VAL A 128 5.21 -2.32 -0.80
C VAL A 128 4.08 -1.58 -0.09
N GLY A 129 2.88 -2.16 -0.07
CA GLY A 129 1.71 -1.52 0.53
C GLY A 129 1.02 -0.48 -0.37
N SER A 130 1.40 -0.37 -1.66
CA SER A 130 0.68 0.45 -2.64
C SER A 130 -0.81 0.08 -2.78
N ALA A 131 -1.18 -1.17 -2.43
CA ALA A 131 -2.55 -1.66 -2.38
C ALA A 131 -3.04 -1.93 -0.93
N GLN A 132 -2.49 -1.25 0.07
CA GLN A 132 -2.99 -1.32 1.45
C GLN A 132 -4.41 -0.75 1.58
N ARG A 133 -5.15 -1.11 2.63
CA ARG A 133 -6.59 -0.81 2.74
C ARG A 133 -6.92 0.68 2.62
N ALA A 134 -6.10 1.55 3.19
CA ALA A 134 -6.28 3.00 3.13
C ALA A 134 -6.26 3.56 1.69
N MET A 135 -5.63 2.86 0.74
CA MET A 135 -5.59 3.26 -0.67
C MET A 135 -6.87 2.85 -1.43
N SER A 136 -7.71 1.95 -0.90
CA SER A 136 -8.81 1.32 -1.64
C SER A 136 -9.81 2.30 -2.26
N ALA A 137 -10.06 3.44 -1.61
CA ALA A 137 -11.01 4.45 -2.09
C ALA A 137 -10.51 5.24 -3.31
N VAL A 138 -9.19 5.25 -3.56
CA VAL A 138 -8.58 6.07 -4.62
C VAL A 138 -8.01 5.25 -5.78
N LEU A 139 -7.85 3.94 -5.61
CA LEU A 139 -7.39 3.02 -6.63
C LEU A 139 -8.55 2.62 -7.57
N ASP A 140 -8.28 2.55 -8.87
CA ASP A 140 -9.22 1.92 -9.81
C ASP A 140 -8.94 0.41 -9.93
N ALA A 141 -7.68 0.02 -9.82
CA ALA A 141 -7.28 -1.39 -9.76
C ALA A 141 -5.95 -1.58 -9.01
N ALA A 142 -5.65 -2.82 -8.68
CA ALA A 142 -4.37 -3.23 -8.12
C ALA A 142 -3.88 -4.52 -8.78
N VAL A 143 -2.57 -4.70 -8.85
CA VAL A 143 -1.91 -5.96 -9.16
C VAL A 143 -0.93 -6.33 -8.06
N TRP A 144 -0.78 -7.63 -7.81
CA TRP A 144 0.22 -8.18 -6.90
C TRP A 144 1.36 -8.79 -7.70
N VAL A 145 2.58 -8.29 -7.54
CA VAL A 145 3.78 -8.80 -8.19
C VAL A 145 4.42 -9.84 -7.27
N GLN A 146 4.44 -11.08 -7.74
CA GLN A 146 4.95 -12.23 -7.01
C GLN A 146 6.24 -12.74 -7.63
N SER A 147 7.22 -13.00 -6.77
CA SER A 147 8.48 -13.68 -7.10
C SER A 147 8.83 -14.65 -5.99
N ASP A 148 9.69 -15.62 -6.30
CA ASP A 148 10.19 -16.55 -5.30
C ASP A 148 10.95 -15.79 -4.21
N ARG A 149 10.59 -16.01 -2.94
CA ARG A 149 11.16 -15.28 -1.79
C ARG A 149 12.68 -15.25 -1.80
N GLU A 150 13.29 -16.42 -1.92
CA GLU A 150 14.74 -16.55 -1.77
C GLU A 150 15.45 -15.92 -2.95
N ALA A 151 14.92 -16.13 -4.16
CA ALA A 151 15.47 -15.50 -5.35
C ALA A 151 15.35 -13.97 -5.31
N ALA A 152 14.19 -13.44 -4.88
CA ALA A 152 13.95 -12.01 -4.75
C ALA A 152 14.88 -11.36 -3.71
N ARG A 153 15.04 -12.01 -2.55
CA ARG A 153 15.96 -11.55 -1.50
C ARG A 153 17.41 -11.57 -1.96
N ALA A 154 17.86 -12.67 -2.57
CA ALA A 154 19.23 -12.78 -3.08
C ALA A 154 19.53 -11.72 -4.15
N ALA A 155 18.60 -11.52 -5.10
CA ALA A 155 18.77 -10.52 -6.15
C ALA A 155 18.76 -9.09 -5.61
N GLY A 156 17.87 -8.80 -4.65
CA GLY A 156 17.78 -7.50 -4.00
C GLY A 156 19.04 -7.16 -3.20
N LEU A 157 19.51 -8.08 -2.36
CA LEU A 157 20.76 -7.91 -1.61
C LEU A 157 21.96 -7.69 -2.54
N ALA A 158 22.07 -8.49 -3.61
CA ALA A 158 23.17 -8.34 -4.57
C ALA A 158 23.17 -6.95 -5.25
N ARG A 159 21.99 -6.40 -5.56
CA ARG A 159 21.84 -5.06 -6.14
C ARG A 159 22.22 -3.97 -5.14
N ASP A 160 21.76 -4.07 -3.89
CA ASP A 160 22.04 -3.06 -2.86
C ASP A 160 23.54 -3.02 -2.56
N VAL A 161 24.17 -4.19 -2.39
CA VAL A 161 25.64 -4.30 -2.26
C VAL A 161 26.37 -3.71 -3.48
N ALA A 162 25.93 -4.01 -4.70
CA ALA A 162 26.56 -3.49 -5.92
C ALA A 162 26.43 -1.95 -6.05
N SER A 163 25.37 -1.36 -5.49
CA SER A 163 25.13 0.08 -5.49
C SER A 163 25.80 0.80 -4.31
N GLY A 164 26.31 0.07 -3.31
CA GLY A 164 26.80 0.63 -2.05
C GLY A 164 25.70 1.24 -1.18
N VAL A 165 24.43 1.04 -1.56
CA VAL A 165 23.27 1.42 -0.75
C VAL A 165 23.22 0.48 0.45
N ASN A 166 22.99 1.03 1.65
CA ASN A 166 22.98 0.29 2.93
C ASN A 166 24.34 -0.26 3.40
N GLY A 167 25.46 0.26 2.85
CA GLY A 167 26.80 0.02 3.38
C GLY A 167 27.49 -1.21 2.78
N ASP A 168 28.14 -1.99 3.64
CA ASP A 168 28.84 -3.22 3.26
C ASP A 168 27.87 -4.42 3.17
N PRO A 169 28.31 -5.60 2.68
CA PRO A 169 27.43 -6.76 2.54
C PRO A 169 26.71 -7.19 3.81
N ASP A 170 27.37 -7.07 4.97
CA ASP A 170 26.79 -7.45 6.26
C ASP A 170 25.74 -6.42 6.71
N GLY A 171 26.02 -5.13 6.52
CA GLY A 171 25.08 -4.03 6.77
C GLY A 171 23.85 -4.12 5.86
N ALA A 172 24.04 -4.40 4.58
CA ALA A 172 22.93 -4.61 3.64
C ALA A 172 22.09 -5.82 4.04
N ALA A 173 22.70 -6.94 4.45
CA ALA A 173 21.98 -8.11 4.92
C ALA A 173 21.15 -7.82 6.18
N ALA A 174 21.75 -7.12 7.16
CA ALA A 174 21.08 -6.72 8.40
C ALA A 174 19.90 -5.76 8.15
N PHE A 175 20.07 -4.81 7.23
CA PHE A 175 18.98 -3.92 6.81
C PHE A 175 17.82 -4.70 6.19
N TRP A 176 18.11 -5.66 5.32
CA TRP A 176 17.09 -6.53 4.71
C TRP A 176 16.36 -7.39 5.75
N ASP A 177 17.06 -7.88 6.77
CA ASP A 177 16.44 -8.62 7.88
C ASP A 177 15.49 -7.73 8.70
N GLN A 178 15.91 -6.51 9.03
CA GLN A 178 15.06 -5.54 9.73
C GLN A 178 13.83 -5.16 8.89
N TRP A 179 14.02 -4.91 7.60
CA TRP A 179 12.92 -4.59 6.70
C TRP A 179 11.93 -5.76 6.56
N GLU A 180 12.43 -7.00 6.40
CA GLU A 180 11.58 -8.18 6.28
C GLU A 180 10.78 -8.45 7.57
N ALA A 181 11.36 -8.16 8.74
CA ALA A 181 10.69 -8.30 10.03
C ALA A 181 9.46 -7.39 10.18
N GLU A 182 9.47 -6.21 9.56
CA GLU A 182 8.35 -5.27 9.55
C GLU A 182 7.40 -5.52 8.36
N GLU A 183 7.96 -5.83 7.18
CA GLU A 183 7.20 -6.05 5.95
C GLU A 183 6.25 -7.25 6.06
N LEU A 184 6.71 -8.39 6.58
CA LEU A 184 5.91 -9.61 6.56
C LEU A 184 4.64 -9.50 7.43
N PRO A 185 4.71 -9.04 8.69
CA PRO A 185 3.51 -8.81 9.50
C PRO A 185 2.60 -7.74 8.90
N PHE A 186 3.17 -6.68 8.31
CA PHE A 186 2.39 -5.65 7.61
C PHE A 186 1.59 -6.26 6.45
N LEU A 187 2.25 -7.02 5.57
CA LEU A 187 1.62 -7.64 4.42
C LEU A 187 0.57 -8.68 4.81
N GLU A 188 0.82 -9.47 5.85
CA GLU A 188 -0.16 -10.44 6.34
C GLU A 188 -1.36 -9.76 7.01
N ARG A 189 -1.15 -8.61 7.68
CA ARG A 189 -2.26 -7.79 8.19
C ARG A 189 -3.05 -7.18 7.05
N GLU A 190 -2.39 -6.59 6.07
CA GLU A 190 -3.03 -5.85 4.97
C GLU A 190 -3.63 -6.75 3.90
N ARG A 191 -2.99 -7.88 3.59
CA ARG A 191 -3.36 -8.84 2.54
C ARG A 191 -3.66 -8.15 1.19
N PRO A 192 -2.72 -7.34 0.65
CA PRO A 192 -2.94 -6.60 -0.61
C PRO A 192 -3.27 -7.50 -1.81
N TRP A 193 -2.81 -8.75 -1.81
CA TRP A 193 -3.17 -9.75 -2.82
C TRP A 193 -4.67 -10.05 -2.89
N GLU A 194 -5.44 -9.84 -1.82
CA GLU A 194 -6.90 -10.02 -1.85
C GLU A 194 -7.63 -8.90 -2.60
N ARG A 195 -6.96 -7.75 -2.82
CA ARG A 195 -7.47 -6.60 -3.58
C ARG A 195 -6.92 -6.55 -5.01
N ALA A 196 -5.94 -7.39 -5.32
CA ALA A 196 -5.34 -7.44 -6.63
C ALA A 196 -6.31 -8.10 -7.62
N GLY A 197 -6.61 -7.43 -8.73
CA GLY A 197 -7.40 -7.99 -9.83
C GLY A 197 -6.61 -9.04 -10.64
N ALA A 198 -5.28 -9.00 -10.54
CA ALA A 198 -4.37 -9.99 -11.12
C ALA A 198 -3.07 -10.12 -10.30
N ILE A 199 -2.46 -11.30 -10.39
CA ILE A 199 -1.11 -11.57 -9.90
C ILE A 199 -0.18 -11.59 -11.10
N LEU A 200 0.94 -10.86 -11.03
CA LEU A 200 1.97 -10.79 -12.07
C LEU A 200 3.25 -11.48 -11.60
N ALA A 201 3.92 -12.21 -12.49
CA ALA A 201 5.25 -12.73 -12.18
C ALA A 201 6.26 -11.60 -12.25
N GLY A 202 7.00 -11.39 -11.17
CA GLY A 202 8.14 -10.48 -11.19
C GLY A 202 9.39 -11.10 -11.81
N VAL A 203 9.60 -12.41 -11.58
CA VAL A 203 10.64 -13.21 -12.23
C VAL A 203 10.19 -14.68 -12.34
N PRO A 204 10.31 -15.35 -13.51
CA PRO A 204 10.74 -14.79 -14.79
C PRO A 204 9.76 -13.76 -15.32
N LEU A 205 10.26 -12.80 -16.08
CA LEU A 205 9.43 -11.90 -16.86
C LEU A 205 9.00 -12.60 -18.15
N GLY A 206 7.80 -12.32 -18.64
CA GLY A 206 7.39 -12.72 -19.99
C GLY A 206 8.23 -12.04 -21.09
N SER A 207 7.91 -12.28 -22.37
CA SER A 207 8.55 -11.58 -23.50
C SER A 207 8.47 -10.05 -23.35
N PRO A 208 9.31 -9.21 -24.01
CA PRO A 208 9.34 -7.75 -23.79
C PRO A 208 8.00 -7.01 -23.87
N ASP A 209 7.03 -7.56 -24.61
CA ASP A 209 5.69 -6.99 -24.82
C ASP A 209 4.56 -7.78 -24.12
N ARG A 210 4.85 -8.95 -23.52
CA ARG A 210 3.90 -9.74 -22.72
C ARG A 210 4.31 -9.98 -21.27
N LEU A 211 3.35 -9.92 -20.36
CA LEU A 211 3.56 -10.22 -18.95
C LEU A 211 3.18 -11.68 -18.67
N LEU A 212 3.76 -12.24 -17.60
CA LEU A 212 3.29 -13.50 -17.04
C LEU A 212 2.31 -13.17 -15.91
N TRP A 213 1.13 -13.76 -15.96
CA TRP A 213 0.07 -13.41 -15.03
C TRP A 213 -0.82 -14.58 -14.63
N ARG A 214 -1.64 -14.32 -13.61
CA ARG A 214 -2.87 -15.02 -13.28
C ARG A 214 -3.98 -14.02 -12.98
N PRO A 215 -5.19 -14.18 -13.55
CA PRO A 215 -6.33 -13.42 -13.08
C PRO A 215 -6.66 -13.82 -11.64
N ALA A 216 -7.02 -12.85 -10.80
CA ALA A 216 -7.55 -13.17 -9.48
C ALA A 216 -8.97 -13.76 -9.62
N ALA A 217 -9.36 -14.61 -8.67
CA ALA A 217 -10.68 -15.25 -8.67
C ALA A 217 -11.86 -14.25 -8.59
N ARG A 218 -11.59 -13.00 -8.19
CA ARG A 218 -12.53 -11.88 -8.23
C ARG A 218 -11.82 -10.65 -8.79
N PRO A 219 -12.06 -10.27 -10.06
CA PRO A 219 -11.60 -8.98 -10.60
C PRO A 219 -12.34 -7.84 -9.90
N GLY A 220 -11.62 -6.76 -9.62
CA GLY A 220 -12.16 -5.54 -9.00
C GLY A 220 -11.74 -5.40 -7.54
N LEU A 221 -11.62 -4.15 -7.11
CA LEU A 221 -11.37 -3.75 -5.73
C LEU A 221 -12.12 -4.70 -4.79
N ALA A 222 -11.45 -5.15 -3.72
CA ALA A 222 -12.16 -5.80 -2.63
C ALA A 222 -13.42 -4.96 -2.35
N PRO A 223 -14.58 -5.59 -2.10
CA PRO A 223 -15.73 -4.84 -1.64
C PRO A 223 -15.25 -3.87 -0.55
N PRO A 224 -15.77 -2.63 -0.51
CA PRO A 224 -15.46 -1.72 0.60
C PRO A 224 -15.48 -2.55 1.87
N PRO A 225 -14.47 -2.42 2.76
CA PRO A 225 -14.30 -3.30 3.90
C PRO A 225 -15.70 -3.55 4.46
N PRO A 226 -16.19 -4.80 4.50
CA PRO A 226 -17.59 -5.08 4.74
C PRO A 226 -18.00 -4.19 5.90
N PRO A 227 -19.01 -3.32 5.74
CA PRO A 227 -19.27 -2.24 6.69
C PRO A 227 -19.16 -2.88 8.05
N GLY A 228 -18.13 -2.46 8.80
CA GLY A 228 -17.76 -3.25 9.96
C GLY A 228 -18.98 -3.35 10.86
N LEU A 229 -19.12 -4.48 11.53
CA LEU A 229 -20.42 -4.84 12.09
C LEU A 229 -20.80 -3.79 13.14
N ASP A 230 -21.96 -3.16 12.94
CA ASP A 230 -22.61 -2.33 13.96
C ASP A 230 -21.73 -1.14 14.39
N PRO A 231 -21.53 -0.12 13.52
CA PRO A 231 -20.81 1.08 13.90
C PRO A 231 -21.58 1.78 15.02
N ARG A 232 -20.89 2.05 16.12
CA ARG A 232 -21.46 2.68 17.31
C ARG A 232 -20.69 3.93 17.66
N THR A 233 -21.42 4.97 18.01
CA THR A 233 -20.83 6.26 18.40
C THR A 233 -20.57 6.28 19.89
N PHE A 234 -19.35 6.65 20.26
CA PHE A 234 -18.90 6.81 21.63
C PHE A 234 -18.44 8.24 21.84
N VAL A 235 -18.79 8.82 22.99
CA VAL A 235 -18.37 10.15 23.40
C VAL A 235 -17.53 10.00 24.67
N VAL A 236 -16.27 10.42 24.61
CA VAL A 236 -15.33 10.36 25.74
C VAL A 236 -14.76 11.75 25.96
N GLY A 237 -15.26 12.44 26.99
CA GLY A 237 -15.01 13.88 27.14
C GLY A 237 -15.65 14.65 25.98
N ASP A 238 -14.85 15.44 25.27
CA ASP A 238 -15.26 16.18 24.07
C ASP A 238 -14.97 15.42 22.76
N ALA A 239 -14.32 14.25 22.84
CA ALA A 239 -13.98 13.43 21.68
C ALA A 239 -15.14 12.54 21.25
N VAL A 240 -15.41 12.49 19.94
CA VAL A 240 -16.46 11.67 19.33
C VAL A 240 -15.84 10.60 18.45
N PHE A 241 -15.99 9.34 18.85
CA PHE A 241 -15.49 8.19 18.12
C PHE A 241 -16.62 7.42 17.45
N VAL A 242 -16.40 6.97 16.22
CA VAL A 242 -17.18 5.88 15.62
C VAL A 242 -16.35 4.61 15.75
N VAL A 243 -16.84 3.67 16.57
CA VAL A 243 -16.18 2.38 16.79
C VAL A 243 -16.94 1.31 16.03
N THR A 244 -16.19 0.54 15.25
CA THR A 244 -16.72 -0.45 14.32
C THR A 244 -16.03 -1.79 14.57
N ARG A 245 -16.80 -2.88 14.67
CA ARG A 245 -16.22 -4.23 14.79
C ARG A 245 -15.62 -4.67 13.46
N VAL A 246 -14.42 -5.25 13.51
CA VAL A 246 -13.73 -5.81 12.36
C VAL A 246 -14.36 -7.16 11.98
N PRO A 247 -14.94 -7.30 10.78
CA PRO A 247 -15.54 -8.56 10.35
C PRO A 247 -14.54 -9.72 10.36
N GLY A 248 -14.97 -10.88 10.86
CA GLY A 248 -14.12 -12.07 10.96
C GLY A 248 -13.13 -12.07 12.14
N SER A 249 -13.05 -10.99 12.93
CA SER A 249 -12.29 -10.96 14.17
C SER A 249 -13.17 -11.34 15.37
N SER A 250 -12.65 -12.18 16.27
CA SER A 250 -13.34 -12.54 17.52
C SER A 250 -13.37 -11.39 18.54
N GLY A 251 -12.57 -10.34 18.36
CA GLY A 251 -12.46 -9.21 19.29
C GLY A 251 -11.77 -7.98 18.71
N GLY A 252 -11.82 -7.80 17.38
CA GLY A 252 -11.17 -6.70 16.67
C GLY A 252 -12.10 -5.50 16.49
N TYR A 253 -11.56 -4.31 16.73
CA TYR A 253 -12.27 -3.04 16.65
C TYR A 253 -11.42 -2.00 15.93
N GLN A 254 -12.09 -1.12 15.19
CA GLN A 254 -11.51 0.10 14.63
C GLN A 254 -12.29 1.29 15.17
N ALA A 255 -11.59 2.32 15.65
CA ALA A 255 -12.17 3.56 16.11
C ALA A 255 -11.69 4.73 15.26
N ASP A 256 -12.63 5.53 14.78
CA ASP A 256 -12.38 6.77 14.05
C ASP A 256 -12.82 7.95 14.92
N TRP A 257 -11.86 8.81 15.31
CA TRP A 257 -12.11 10.07 16.00
C TRP A 257 -12.63 11.11 15.00
N THR A 258 -13.95 11.24 14.95
CA THR A 258 -14.67 11.98 13.90
C THR A 258 -14.65 13.50 14.03
N ASN A 259 -14.43 14.03 15.24
CA ASN A 259 -14.33 15.48 15.47
C ASN A 259 -12.91 15.95 15.79
N HIS A 260 -11.90 15.12 15.56
CA HIS A 260 -10.50 15.56 15.56
C HIS A 260 -10.22 16.38 14.28
N PRO A 261 -9.56 17.55 14.35
CA PRO A 261 -9.29 18.41 13.19
C PRO A 261 -8.59 17.69 12.03
N ASP A 262 -7.73 16.74 12.35
CA ASP A 262 -6.88 16.04 11.37
C ASP A 262 -7.41 14.67 10.94
N GLY A 263 -8.51 14.19 11.52
CA GLY A 263 -9.01 12.83 11.32
C GLY A 263 -8.05 11.77 11.88
N TYR A 264 -8.46 11.08 12.94
CA TYR A 264 -7.57 10.18 13.68
C TYR A 264 -8.22 8.80 13.82
N GLY A 265 -7.59 7.74 13.34
CA GLY A 265 -8.13 6.39 13.38
C GLY A 265 -7.13 5.38 13.98
N PHE A 266 -7.62 4.44 14.77
CA PHE A 266 -6.79 3.38 15.36
C PHE A 266 -7.59 2.09 15.54
N GLY A 267 -6.91 0.98 15.80
CA GLY A 267 -7.55 -0.31 16.01
C GLY A 267 -6.91 -1.09 17.15
N TRP A 268 -7.69 -1.97 17.75
CA TRP A 268 -7.22 -2.90 18.77
C TRP A 268 -7.89 -4.26 18.60
N SER A 269 -7.28 -5.28 19.19
CA SER A 269 -7.81 -6.63 19.22
C SER A 269 -7.71 -7.22 20.63
N GLY A 270 -8.76 -7.94 21.02
CA GLY A 270 -8.85 -8.62 22.30
C GLY A 270 -9.24 -10.10 22.15
N PRO A 271 -9.24 -10.86 23.26
CA PRO A 271 -9.57 -12.29 23.26
C PRO A 271 -11.04 -12.57 22.91
N GLY A 272 -11.90 -11.55 22.90
CA GLY A 272 -13.31 -11.67 22.61
C GLY A 272 -13.98 -10.31 22.40
N PRO A 273 -15.30 -10.29 22.14
CA PRO A 273 -16.06 -9.06 22.00
C PRO A 273 -16.08 -8.29 23.33
N LEU A 274 -15.87 -6.99 23.25
CA LEU A 274 -15.99 -6.02 24.33
C LEU A 274 -17.40 -5.45 24.41
N ASP A 275 -17.85 -5.16 25.63
CA ASP A 275 -19.02 -4.32 25.90
C ASP A 275 -18.68 -2.83 25.81
N ASP A 276 -19.68 -1.97 25.98
CA ASP A 276 -19.55 -0.53 25.79
C ASP A 276 -18.66 0.13 26.84
N GLU A 277 -18.63 -0.40 28.06
CA GLU A 277 -17.78 0.09 29.14
C GLU A 277 -16.30 -0.20 28.84
N ALA A 278 -15.99 -1.43 28.41
CA ALA A 278 -14.65 -1.80 28.00
C ALA A 278 -14.18 -1.05 26.74
N ILE A 279 -15.06 -0.82 25.76
CA ILE A 279 -14.73 0.02 24.60
C ILE A 279 -14.44 1.45 25.05
N THR A 280 -15.27 2.03 25.92
CA THR A 280 -15.06 3.38 26.46
C THR A 280 -13.75 3.49 27.22
N ALA A 281 -13.35 2.44 27.95
CA ALA A 281 -12.05 2.39 28.61
C ALA A 281 -10.89 2.42 27.60
N GLN A 282 -10.94 1.62 26.52
CA GLN A 282 -9.93 1.64 25.46
C GLN A 282 -9.78 3.01 24.81
N LEU A 283 -10.90 3.71 24.56
CA LEU A 283 -10.88 5.06 24.00
C LEU A 283 -10.28 6.08 24.97
N ARG A 284 -10.52 5.93 26.28
CA ARG A 284 -9.95 6.81 27.30
C ARG A 284 -8.44 6.58 27.45
N ASP A 285 -8.01 5.33 27.53
CA ASP A 285 -6.60 4.96 27.58
C ASP A 285 -5.85 5.46 26.34
N PHE A 286 -6.50 5.44 25.18
CA PHE A 286 -5.99 6.05 23.96
C PHE A 286 -5.83 7.57 24.10
N LEU A 287 -6.87 8.29 24.55
CA LEU A 287 -6.82 9.75 24.73
C LEU A 287 -5.74 10.18 25.73
N ASP A 288 -5.48 9.39 26.77
CA ASP A 288 -4.43 9.69 27.76
C ASP A 288 -3.01 9.62 27.17
N GLN A 289 -2.84 8.88 26.06
CA GLN A 289 -1.59 8.79 25.31
C GLN A 289 -1.41 9.93 24.30
N VAL A 290 -2.48 10.70 24.02
CA VAL A 290 -2.40 11.85 23.12
C VAL A 290 -1.69 13.02 23.83
N ASP A 291 -0.74 13.61 23.14
CA ASP A 291 -0.08 14.85 23.53
C ASP A 291 -1.07 16.02 23.32
N PRO A 292 -1.42 16.76 24.38
CA PRO A 292 -2.34 17.89 24.27
C PRO A 292 -1.78 19.07 23.45
N GLU A 293 -0.46 19.17 23.25
CA GLU A 293 0.16 20.23 22.44
C GLU A 293 0.13 19.92 20.94
N THR A 294 0.29 18.64 20.57
CA THR A 294 0.40 18.24 19.15
C THR A 294 -0.88 17.62 18.60
N GLY A 295 -1.74 17.05 19.46
CA GLY A 295 -2.92 16.29 19.04
C GLY A 295 -2.63 14.87 18.55
N PHE A 296 -1.39 14.38 18.70
CA PHE A 296 -0.96 13.03 18.29
C PHE A 296 -0.44 12.22 19.48
N LEU A 297 -0.24 10.91 19.31
CA LEU A 297 0.33 10.07 20.36
C LEU A 297 1.72 10.57 20.75
N ARG A 298 2.04 10.53 22.04
CA ARG A 298 3.38 10.82 22.56
C ARG A 298 4.37 9.77 22.04
N ASP A 299 5.54 10.22 21.61
CA ASP A 299 6.69 9.37 21.24
C ASP A 299 7.18 8.49 22.41
#